data_AF-A0A7J8LKI1-F1
#
_entry.id   AF-A0A7J8LKI1-F1
#
_cell.length_a   1.000
_cell.length_b   1.000
_cell.length_c   1.000
_cell.angle_alpha   90.00
_cell.angle_beta   90.00
_cell.angle_gamma   90.00
#
_symmetry.space_group_name_H-M   'P 1'
#
loop_
_entity.id
_entity.type
_entity.pdbx_description
1 polymer ?
#
loop_
_entity_poly.entity_id
_entity_poly.type
_entity_poly.pdbx_seq_one_letter_code
_entity_poly.pdbx_strand_id
1 'polypeptide(L)'
;MVYMRRVLFKTSGPLRETTSVDEWLYNGGPYELIVLHFLVGVACYMCREWELSFRLGMHIWIIVAYSIPVATATAIFLIYSSGQGSFFDGIVGVFGGSLFSVTHGSLVTSNLIRETTKIEFANEGYRFGQQEETCNIVVAY
;
A
#
# COMPACT_ATOMS: atom_id res chain seq x y z
N MET A 1 -6.33 -5.51 -31.40
CA MET A 1 -6.33 -4.69 -30.17
C MET A 1 -5.24 -3.59 -30.21
N VAL A 2 -5.11 -2.87 -31.34
CA VAL A 2 -4.17 -1.74 -31.52
C VAL A 2 -4.93 -0.46 -31.91
N TYR A 3 -6.19 -0.58 -32.35
CA TYR A 3 -7.03 0.53 -32.79
C TYR A 3 -7.66 1.33 -31.61
N MET A 4 -7.94 0.67 -30.48
CA MET A 4 -8.36 1.32 -29.23
C MET A 4 -7.23 2.08 -28.51
N ARG A 5 -6.00 2.02 -29.02
CA ARG A 5 -4.80 2.59 -28.38
C ARG A 5 -4.57 4.06 -28.73
N ARG A 6 -5.14 4.54 -29.84
CA ARG A 6 -4.96 5.91 -30.34
C ARG A 6 -6.12 6.84 -29.97
N VAL A 7 -7.22 6.30 -29.44
CA VAL A 7 -8.43 7.06 -29.11
C VAL A 7 -8.45 7.49 -27.64
N LEU A 8 -8.06 6.63 -26.69
CA LEU A 8 -8.11 6.96 -25.25
C LEU A 8 -7.32 8.25 -24.92
N PHE A 9 -6.03 8.32 -25.22
CA PHE A 9 -5.22 9.53 -24.92
C PHE A 9 -5.43 10.73 -25.85
N LYS A 10 -6.27 10.63 -26.89
CA LYS A 10 -6.54 11.75 -27.80
C LYS A 10 -7.98 12.28 -27.69
N THR A 11 -8.85 11.59 -26.95
CA THR A 11 -10.27 11.96 -26.81
C THR A 11 -10.73 12.06 -25.35
N SER A 12 -10.00 11.50 -24.38
CA SER A 12 -10.15 11.87 -22.97
C SER A 12 -9.24 13.05 -22.70
N GLY A 13 -9.82 14.25 -22.73
CA GLY A 13 -9.19 15.47 -22.24
C GLY A 13 -9.87 15.93 -20.94
N PRO A 14 -9.35 16.97 -20.27
CA PRO A 14 -10.08 17.63 -19.20
C PRO A 14 -11.47 18.04 -19.68
N LEU A 15 -12.46 18.08 -18.79
CA LEU A 15 -13.87 18.40 -19.13
C LEU A 15 -14.01 19.67 -20.01
N ARG A 16 -13.09 20.63 -19.84
CA ARG A 16 -13.03 21.89 -20.60
C ARG A 16 -12.73 21.74 -22.10
N GLU A 17 -12.15 20.61 -22.51
CA GLU A 17 -11.81 20.31 -23.91
C GLU A 17 -12.93 19.53 -24.62
N THR A 18 -14.00 19.15 -23.91
CA THR A 18 -15.16 18.44 -24.46
C THR A 18 -16.32 19.40 -24.76
N THR A 19 -17.14 19.06 -25.75
CA THR A 19 -18.30 19.89 -26.11
C THR A 19 -19.49 19.70 -25.16
N SER A 20 -19.53 18.60 -24.40
CA SER A 20 -20.57 18.30 -23.41
C SER A 20 -20.12 17.28 -22.35
N VAL A 21 -20.83 17.24 -21.22
CA VAL A 21 -20.59 16.24 -20.15
C VAL A 21 -20.84 14.81 -20.65
N ASP A 22 -21.83 14.62 -21.53
CA ASP A 22 -22.16 13.30 -22.09
C ASP A 22 -21.03 12.75 -22.96
N GLU A 23 -20.39 13.61 -23.77
CA GLU A 23 -19.19 13.26 -24.53
C GLU A 23 -18.02 12.90 -23.60
N TRP A 24 -17.82 13.66 -22.53
CA TRP A 24 -16.78 13.38 -21.53
C TRP A 24 -16.98 12.04 -20.81
N LEU A 25 -18.23 11.72 -20.44
CA LEU A 25 -18.58 10.42 -19.85
C LEU A 25 -18.36 9.28 -20.85
N TYR A 26 -18.74 9.47 -22.11
CA TYR A 26 -18.58 8.48 -23.17
C TYR A 26 -17.10 8.17 -23.47
N ASN A 27 -16.25 9.19 -23.45
CA ASN A 27 -14.81 9.06 -23.73
C ASN A 27 -13.98 8.60 -22.52
N GLY A 28 -14.63 8.28 -21.39
CA GLY A 28 -13.92 7.79 -20.19
C GLY A 28 -13.23 8.88 -19.37
N GLY A 29 -13.65 10.13 -19.51
CA GLY A 29 -13.14 11.27 -18.75
C GLY A 29 -13.10 11.09 -17.21
N PRO A 30 -14.11 10.45 -16.56
CA PRO A 30 -14.05 10.17 -15.13
C PRO A 30 -12.86 9.31 -14.71
N TYR A 31 -12.46 8.34 -15.54
CA TYR A 31 -11.33 7.46 -15.25
C TYR A 31 -10.02 8.25 -15.17
N GLU A 32 -9.77 9.12 -16.14
CA GLU A 32 -8.58 9.97 -16.17
C GLU A 32 -8.54 10.94 -14.97
N LEU A 33 -9.68 11.58 -14.65
CA LEU A 33 -9.80 12.45 -13.48
C LEU A 33 -9.45 11.70 -12.19
N ILE A 34 -10.04 10.52 -11.99
CA ILE A 34 -9.83 9.70 -10.79
C ILE A 34 -8.37 9.26 -10.69
N VAL A 35 -7.78 8.73 -11.77
CA VAL A 35 -6.40 8.22 -11.76
C VAL A 35 -5.39 9.32 -11.45
N LEU A 36 -5.52 10.50 -12.08
CA LEU A 36 -4.59 11.61 -11.83
C LEU A 36 -4.70 12.14 -10.40
N HIS A 37 -5.92 12.35 -9.89
CA HIS A 37 -6.12 12.80 -8.51
C HIS A 37 -5.68 11.75 -7.49
N PHE A 38 -5.91 10.46 -7.79
CA PHE A 38 -5.47 9.36 -6.94
C PHE A 38 -3.94 9.31 -6.83
N LEU A 39 -3.22 9.40 -7.96
CA LEU A 39 -1.75 9.35 -7.94
C LEU A 39 -1.15 10.55 -7.20
N VAL A 40 -1.68 11.75 -7.40
CA VAL A 40 -1.29 12.94 -6.63
C VAL A 40 -1.61 12.74 -5.15
N GLY A 41 -2.80 12.23 -4.82
CA GLY A 41 -3.21 11.95 -3.44
C GLY A 41 -2.29 10.96 -2.73
N VAL A 42 -1.91 9.87 -3.40
CA VAL A 42 -1.00 8.84 -2.86
C VAL A 42 0.42 9.39 -2.69
N ALA A 43 0.91 10.22 -3.62
CA ALA A 43 2.20 10.89 -3.48
C ALA A 43 2.20 11.90 -2.31
N CYS A 44 1.14 12.71 -2.17
CA CYS A 44 0.98 13.61 -1.03
C CYS A 44 0.85 12.84 0.30
N TYR A 45 0.16 11.71 0.30
CA TYR A 45 0.04 10.84 1.46
C TYR A 45 1.41 10.33 1.92
N MET A 46 2.24 9.88 0.97
CA MET A 46 3.61 9.44 1.23
C MET A 46 4.46 10.57 1.87
N CYS A 47 4.39 11.80 1.35
CA CYS A 47 5.07 12.95 1.96
C CYS A 47 4.55 13.29 3.36
N ARG A 48 3.25 13.07 3.63
CA ARG A 48 2.67 13.28 4.95
C ARG A 48 3.23 12.28 5.98
N GLU A 49 3.46 11.03 5.61
CA GLU A 49 4.06 10.03 6.50
C GLU A 49 5.50 10.39 6.86
N TRP A 50 6.25 10.93 5.90
CA TRP A 50 7.58 11.50 6.14
C TRP A 50 7.48 12.63 7.17
N GLU A 51 6.65 13.65 6.91
CA GLU A 51 6.52 14.81 7.80
C GLU A 51 6.13 14.42 9.24
N LEU A 52 5.20 13.48 9.39
CA LEU A 52 4.81 12.96 10.70
C LEU A 52 5.98 12.29 11.41
N SER A 53 6.76 11.48 10.68
CA SER A 53 7.94 10.80 11.23
C SER A 53 8.99 11.81 11.70
N PHE A 54 9.26 12.87 10.93
CA PHE A 54 10.18 13.95 11.36
C PHE A 54 9.68 14.70 12.59
N ARG A 55 8.39 15.04 12.63
CA ARG A 55 7.79 15.76 13.78
C ARG A 55 7.83 14.94 15.07
N LEU A 56 7.74 13.62 14.96
CA LEU A 56 7.83 12.70 16.11
C LEU A 56 9.26 12.24 16.42
N GLY A 57 10.26 12.62 15.61
CA GLY A 57 11.63 12.13 15.73
C GLY A 57 11.78 10.63 15.46
N MET A 58 10.84 10.03 14.74
CA MET A 58 10.81 8.60 14.40
C MET A 58 11.67 8.29 13.18
N HIS A 59 12.09 7.04 13.05
CA HIS A 59 12.86 6.58 11.89
C HIS A 59 12.04 6.63 10.59
N ILE A 60 12.69 6.98 9.48
CA ILE A 60 12.06 7.23 8.19
C ILE A 60 11.69 5.98 7.36
N TRP A 61 11.80 4.76 7.90
CA TRP A 61 11.62 3.55 7.07
C TRP A 61 10.18 3.35 6.57
N ILE A 62 9.20 3.99 7.20
CA ILE A 62 7.78 3.90 6.83
C ILE A 62 7.53 4.44 5.41
N ILE A 63 8.04 5.64 5.09
CA ILE A 63 7.90 6.20 3.72
C ILE A 63 8.59 5.32 2.68
N VAL A 64 9.74 4.72 3.02
CA VAL A 64 10.48 3.85 2.10
C VAL A 64 9.65 2.61 1.78
N ALA A 65 9.02 1.98 2.79
CA ALA A 65 8.12 0.84 2.55
C ALA A 65 6.88 1.25 1.74
N TYR A 66 6.29 2.42 2.04
CA TYR A 66 5.12 2.93 1.32
C TYR A 66 5.41 3.32 -0.15
N SER A 67 6.68 3.54 -0.52
CA SER A 67 7.06 3.82 -1.92
C SER A 67 6.75 2.67 -2.88
N ILE A 68 6.69 1.43 -2.38
CA ILE A 68 6.41 0.21 -3.18
C ILE A 68 4.99 0.24 -3.78
N PRO A 69 3.90 0.39 -2.99
CA PRO A 69 2.56 0.52 -3.56
C PRO A 69 2.39 1.79 -4.40
N VAL A 70 3.08 2.90 -4.10
CA VAL A 70 3.06 4.12 -4.93
C VAL A 70 3.66 3.84 -6.31
N ALA A 71 4.82 3.19 -6.36
CA ALA A 71 5.48 2.79 -7.61
C ALA A 71 4.62 1.79 -8.38
N THR A 72 3.99 0.84 -7.68
CA THR A 72 3.09 -0.15 -8.27
C THR A 72 1.85 0.51 -8.90
N ALA A 73 1.19 1.42 -8.18
CA ALA A 73 0.05 2.18 -8.72
C ALA A 73 0.45 3.01 -9.94
N THR A 74 1.59 3.70 -9.87
CA THR A 74 2.14 4.47 -11.00
C THR A 74 2.44 3.59 -12.20
N ALA A 75 3.04 2.41 -11.96
CA ALA A 75 3.35 1.45 -13.01
C ALA A 75 2.09 0.89 -13.67
N ILE A 76 1.06 0.54 -12.92
CA ILE A 76 -0.19 0.00 -13.47
C ILE A 76 -0.98 1.07 -14.23
N PHE A 77 -1.17 2.25 -13.62
CA PHE A 77 -2.06 3.26 -14.19
C PHE A 77 -1.42 4.10 -15.31
N LEU A 78 -0.10 4.35 -15.27
CA LEU A 78 0.59 5.17 -16.27
C LEU A 78 1.48 4.34 -17.21
N ILE A 79 2.33 3.46 -16.68
CA ILE A 79 3.36 2.77 -17.48
C ILE A 79 2.78 1.59 -18.27
N TYR A 80 1.90 0.80 -17.65
CA TYR A 80 1.30 -0.38 -18.27
C TYR A 80 0.32 0.01 -19.39
N SER A 81 -0.37 1.15 -19.22
CA SER A 81 -1.14 1.80 -20.30
C SER A 81 -0.27 2.14 -21.53
N SER A 82 1.01 2.48 -21.29
CA SER A 82 2.02 2.75 -22.33
C SER A 82 2.59 1.48 -23.01
N GLY A 83 2.28 0.26 -22.52
CA GLY A 83 2.53 -1.01 -23.21
C GLY A 83 3.86 -1.72 -22.93
N GLN A 84 4.49 -1.44 -21.78
CA GLN A 84 5.59 -2.24 -21.26
C GLN A 84 5.17 -2.84 -19.92
N GLY A 85 5.31 -4.16 -19.74
CA GLY A 85 5.27 -4.75 -18.41
C GLY A 85 5.07 -6.27 -18.34
N SER A 86 5.98 -6.92 -17.62
CA SER A 86 5.86 -8.28 -17.07
C SER A 86 5.68 -8.20 -15.55
N PHE A 87 4.78 -8.99 -14.96
CA PHE A 87 4.31 -8.87 -13.57
C PHE A 87 4.91 -9.86 -12.56
N PHE A 88 5.80 -10.76 -12.99
CA PHE A 88 6.12 -11.96 -12.23
C PHE A 88 6.84 -11.71 -10.89
N ASP A 89 7.67 -10.66 -10.79
CA ASP A 89 8.41 -10.34 -9.56
C ASP A 89 7.49 -9.91 -8.40
N GLY A 90 6.33 -9.33 -8.71
CA GLY A 90 5.35 -8.92 -7.70
C GLY A 90 4.73 -10.11 -6.95
N ILE A 91 4.55 -11.24 -7.62
CA ILE A 91 3.94 -12.44 -7.01
C ILE A 91 4.88 -13.04 -5.97
N VAL A 92 6.19 -13.14 -6.27
CA VAL A 92 7.19 -13.65 -5.34
C VAL A 92 7.27 -12.79 -4.08
N GLY A 93 7.24 -11.46 -4.23
CA GLY A 93 7.22 -10.52 -3.11
C GLY A 93 5.98 -10.69 -2.22
N VAL A 94 4.80 -10.85 -2.81
CA VAL A 94 3.54 -11.04 -2.06
C VAL A 94 3.52 -12.37 -1.30
N PHE A 95 3.93 -13.48 -1.95
CA PHE A 95 4.00 -14.79 -1.29
C PHE A 95 5.08 -14.83 -0.22
N GLY A 96 6.25 -14.24 -0.47
CA GLY A 96 7.29 -14.11 0.54
C GLY A 96 6.82 -13.31 1.75
N GLY A 97 6.23 -12.13 1.52
CA GLY A 97 5.70 -11.27 2.58
C GLY A 97 4.61 -11.93 3.42
N SER A 98 3.69 -12.69 2.79
CA SER A 98 2.65 -13.40 3.53
C SER A 98 3.20 -14.55 4.38
N LEU A 99 4.17 -15.29 3.86
CA LEU A 99 4.87 -16.33 4.62
C LEU A 99 5.59 -15.74 5.84
N PHE A 100 6.39 -14.69 5.66
CA PHE A 100 7.07 -14.03 6.78
C PHE A 100 6.10 -13.43 7.79
N SER A 101 4.97 -12.87 7.34
CA SER A 101 3.94 -12.36 8.24
C SER A 101 3.36 -13.47 9.13
N VAL A 102 3.04 -14.64 8.56
CA VAL A 102 2.55 -15.80 9.31
C VAL A 102 3.62 -16.34 10.24
N THR A 103 4.86 -16.51 9.76
CA THR A 103 5.97 -17.02 10.58
C THR A 103 6.23 -16.11 11.77
N HIS A 104 6.34 -14.80 11.56
CA HIS A 104 6.52 -13.84 12.64
C HIS A 104 5.36 -13.90 13.66
N GLY A 105 4.12 -13.89 13.17
CA GLY A 105 2.94 -14.01 14.03
C GLY A 105 2.92 -15.30 14.85
N SER A 106 3.26 -16.43 14.24
CA SER A 106 3.30 -17.73 14.93
C SER A 106 4.39 -17.79 16.00
N LEU A 107 5.57 -17.23 15.72
CA LEU A 107 6.74 -17.27 16.58
C LEU A 107 6.54 -16.39 17.82
N VAL A 108 5.97 -15.20 17.64
CA VAL A 108 5.62 -14.31 18.76
C VAL A 108 4.53 -14.95 19.61
N THR A 109 3.48 -15.50 18.99
CA THR A 109 2.34 -16.09 19.71
C THR A 109 2.73 -17.35 20.49
N SER A 110 3.64 -18.18 19.96
CA SER A 110 4.10 -19.40 20.66
C SER A 110 4.99 -19.11 21.86
N ASN A 111 5.61 -17.93 21.92
CA ASN A 111 6.60 -17.56 22.93
C ASN A 111 6.11 -16.45 23.89
N LEU A 112 4.80 -16.20 23.95
CA LEU A 112 4.22 -15.26 24.91
C LEU A 112 4.51 -15.70 26.35
N ILE A 113 4.91 -14.74 27.19
CA ILE A 113 5.06 -14.96 28.62
C ILE A 113 3.65 -15.07 29.22
N ARG A 114 3.43 -16.10 30.03
CA ARG A 114 2.11 -16.35 30.61
C ARG A 114 1.86 -15.43 31.81
N GLU A 115 1.08 -14.39 31.58
CA GLU A 115 0.65 -13.40 32.58
C GLU A 115 -0.82 -13.55 33.02
N THR A 116 -1.62 -14.37 32.32
CA THR A 116 -3.06 -14.55 32.60
C THR A 116 -3.39 -15.95 33.12
N THR A 117 -4.59 -16.08 33.69
CA THR A 117 -5.14 -17.39 34.09
C THR A 117 -5.67 -18.17 32.88
N LYS A 118 -5.88 -19.49 33.03
CA LYS A 118 -6.35 -20.36 31.93
C LYS A 118 -7.75 -20.01 31.39
N ILE A 119 -8.53 -19.21 32.11
CA ILE A 119 -9.91 -18.85 31.78
C ILE A 119 -10.03 -17.45 31.17
N GLU A 120 -8.94 -16.68 31.18
CA GLU A 120 -8.86 -15.33 30.62
C GLU A 120 -8.12 -15.35 29.28
N PHE A 121 -8.36 -14.33 28.45
CA PHE A 121 -7.72 -14.24 27.14
C PHE A 121 -6.25 -13.79 27.29
N ALA A 122 -5.33 -14.39 26.52
CA ALA A 122 -3.88 -14.12 26.62
C ALA A 122 -3.48 -12.64 26.37
N ASN A 123 -4.17 -11.91 25.48
CA ASN A 123 -3.98 -10.48 25.22
C ASN A 123 -4.24 -9.60 26.46
N GLU A 124 -5.03 -10.05 27.44
CA GLU A 124 -5.23 -9.27 28.68
C GLU A 124 -3.93 -9.19 29.52
N GLY A 125 -2.97 -10.08 29.25
CA GLY A 125 -1.63 -10.03 29.82
C GLY A 125 -0.78 -8.89 29.27
N TYR A 126 -1.14 -8.30 28.12
CA TYR A 126 -0.43 -7.15 27.54
C TYR A 126 -1.00 -5.82 28.04
N ARG A 127 -0.12 -4.93 28.50
CA ARG A 127 -0.46 -3.55 28.85
C ARG A 127 0.14 -2.55 27.86
N PHE A 128 -0.69 -1.64 27.35
CA PHE A 128 -0.25 -0.60 26.43
C PHE A 128 0.81 0.30 27.09
N GLY A 129 1.99 0.41 26.46
CA GLY A 129 3.10 1.21 26.97
C GLY A 129 3.98 0.52 28.03
N GLN A 130 3.83 -0.80 28.23
CA GLN A 130 4.73 -1.54 29.10
C GLN A 130 6.17 -1.54 28.58
N GLN A 131 7.15 -1.57 29.50
CA GLN A 131 8.58 -1.53 29.16
C GLN A 131 9.17 -2.93 28.95
N GLU A 132 8.55 -3.96 29.53
CA GLU A 132 9.02 -5.33 29.41
C GLU A 132 8.50 -5.99 28.13
N GLU A 133 9.35 -6.81 27.51
CA GLU A 133 9.00 -7.56 26.31
C GLU A 133 7.92 -8.61 26.63
N THR A 134 6.94 -8.74 25.73
CA THR A 134 5.76 -9.60 25.98
C THR A 134 6.02 -11.07 25.62
N CYS A 135 7.06 -11.33 24.83
CA CYS A 135 7.46 -12.67 24.42
C CYS A 135 8.94 -12.91 24.72
N ASN A 136 9.30 -14.18 24.94
CA ASN A 136 10.68 -14.58 25.11
C ASN A 136 11.38 -14.74 23.76
N ILE A 137 12.13 -13.72 23.34
CA ILE A 137 12.87 -13.74 22.08
C ILE A 137 14.01 -14.78 22.05
N VAL A 138 14.57 -15.16 23.20
CA VAL A 138 15.68 -16.13 23.28
C VAL A 138 15.20 -17.54 22.94
N VAL A 139 13.95 -17.87 23.30
CA VAL A 139 13.33 -19.17 22.97
C VAL A 139 12.83 -19.18 21.52
N ALA A 140 12.67 -18.00 20.93
CA ALA A 140 12.19 -17.80 19.58
C ALA A 140 13.32 -17.80 18.52
N TYR A 141 14.59 -17.80 18.93
CA TYR A 141 15.76 -17.86 18.06
C TYR A 141 16.21 -19.30 17.77
#